data_AF-A0A8I1QXJ0-F1
#
_entry.id   AF-A0A8I1QXJ0-F1
#
_cell.length_a   1.000
_cell.length_b   1.000
_cell.length_c   1.000
_cell.angle_alpha   90.00
_cell.angle_beta   90.00
_cell.angle_gamma   90.00
#
_symmetry.space_group_name_H-M   'P 1'
#
loop_
_entity.id
_entity.type
_entity.pdbx_description
1 polymer ?
#
loop_
_entity_poly.entity_id
_entity_poly.type
_entity_poly.pdbx_seq_one_letter_code
_entity_poly.pdbx_strand_id
1 'polypeptide(L)'
;MNELLDWLQQQKGSLLTHLAFQDRALALRAAEPDHAALLRLLADLAGRFADAYDGQPLSAELAAGARERLIGLLERAVRQGAAGPSERLSLLNEIGTCELA
;
A
#
# COMPACT_ATOMS: atom_id res chain seq x y z
N MET A 1 -10.05 -4.64 4.67
CA MET A 1 -9.59 -3.80 3.53
C MET A 1 -10.01 -2.32 3.65
N ASN A 2 -11.31 -2.01 3.80
CA ASN A 2 -11.79 -0.62 3.95
C ASN A 2 -11.16 0.11 5.13
N GLU A 3 -11.05 -0.54 6.30
CA GLU A 3 -10.43 0.06 7.48
C GLU A 3 -8.98 0.50 7.25
N LEU A 4 -8.22 -0.26 6.44
CA LEU A 4 -6.84 0.10 6.09
C LEU A 4 -6.82 1.33 5.16
N LEU A 5 -7.79 1.44 4.26
CA LEU A 5 -7.95 2.58 3.35
C LEU A 5 -8.34 3.84 4.13
N ASP A 6 -9.38 3.74 4.96
CA ASP A 6 -9.86 4.85 5.80
C ASP A 6 -8.74 5.35 6.71
N TRP A 7 -7.98 4.43 7.32
CA TRP A 7 -6.82 4.80 8.13
C TRP A 7 -5.77 5.55 7.31
N LEU A 8 -5.40 5.05 6.12
CA LEU A 8 -4.36 5.65 5.28
C LEU A 8 -4.75 7.05 4.79
N GLN A 9 -6.02 7.25 4.42
CA GLN A 9 -6.55 8.55 4.00
C GLN A 9 -6.47 9.62 5.09
N GLN A 10 -6.54 9.22 6.36
CA GLN A 10 -6.42 10.13 7.51
C GLN A 10 -4.96 10.47 7.88
N GLN A 11 -3.98 9.75 7.33
CA GLN A 11 -2.58 9.99 7.66
C GLN A 11 -1.99 11.14 6.84
N LYS A 12 -1.03 11.85 7.42
CA LYS A 12 -0.12 12.72 6.64
C LYS A 12 0.92 11.86 5.94
N GLY A 13 1.42 12.31 4.79
CA GLY A 13 2.57 11.67 4.13
C GLY A 13 3.83 11.82 4.99
N SER A 14 4.37 10.73 5.51
CA SER A 14 5.63 10.69 6.27
C SER A 14 6.28 9.31 6.17
N LEU A 15 7.55 9.20 6.53
CA LEU A 15 8.23 7.91 6.60
C LEU A 15 7.52 6.94 7.57
N LEU A 16 7.16 7.45 8.75
CA LEU A 16 6.42 6.70 9.77
C LEU A 16 5.07 6.19 9.27
N THR A 17 4.40 6.93 8.39
CA THR A 17 3.14 6.51 7.76
C THR A 17 3.31 5.24 6.93
N HIS A 18 4.41 5.14 6.17
CA HIS A 18 4.66 3.99 5.30
C HIS A 18 5.05 2.74 6.11
N LEU A 19 5.86 2.90 7.16
CA LEU A 19 6.14 1.82 8.13
C LEU A 19 4.86 1.34 8.83
N ALA A 20 4.07 2.30 9.33
CA ALA A 20 2.80 2.03 9.98
C ALA A 20 1.78 1.34 9.04
N PHE A 21 1.83 1.64 7.75
CA PHE A 21 1.03 0.98 6.72
C PHE A 21 1.50 -0.46 6.49
N GLN A 22 2.82 -0.68 6.36
CA GLN A 22 3.42 -2.00 6.20
C GLN A 22 2.98 -2.95 7.32
N ASP A 23 3.12 -2.51 8.58
CA ASP A 23 2.73 -3.31 9.74
C ASP A 23 1.23 -3.67 9.73
N ARG A 24 0.36 -2.68 9.44
CA ARG A 24 -1.08 -2.90 9.37
C ARG A 24 -1.48 -3.85 8.24
N ALA A 25 -0.85 -3.72 7.07
CA ALA A 25 -1.11 -4.59 5.93
C ALA A 25 -0.69 -6.04 6.24
N LEU A 26 0.47 -6.24 6.88
CA LEU A 26 0.93 -7.56 7.29
C LEU A 26 0.05 -8.18 8.39
N ALA A 27 -0.44 -7.37 9.34
CA ALA A 27 -1.39 -7.82 10.36
C ALA A 27 -2.72 -8.22 9.73
N LEU A 28 -3.28 -7.38 8.84
CA LEU A 28 -4.54 -7.65 8.15
C LEU A 28 -4.46 -8.90 7.27
N ARG A 29 -3.30 -9.15 6.65
CA ARG A 29 -3.04 -10.34 5.82
C ARG A 29 -3.33 -11.65 6.56
N ALA A 30 -3.05 -11.70 7.87
CA ALA A 30 -3.29 -12.90 8.67
C ALA A 30 -4.79 -13.17 8.88
N ALA A 31 -5.64 -12.13 8.80
CA ALA A 31 -7.08 -12.21 8.98
C ALA A 31 -7.86 -12.32 7.66
N GLU A 32 -7.24 -12.01 6.52
CA GLU A 32 -7.89 -11.85 5.20
C GLU A 32 -7.22 -12.73 4.13
N PRO A 33 -7.45 -14.05 4.12
CA PRO A 33 -6.77 -14.99 3.22
C PRO A 33 -7.02 -14.68 1.73
N ASP A 34 -8.22 -14.22 1.37
CA ASP A 34 -8.59 -13.88 -0.02
C ASP A 34 -7.83 -12.65 -0.55
N HIS A 35 -7.29 -11.83 0.35
CA HIS A 35 -6.51 -10.63 0.02
C HIS A 35 -5.03 -10.80 0.37
N ALA A 36 -4.58 -12.00 0.75
CA ALA A 36 -3.28 -12.15 1.38
C ALA A 36 -2.10 -11.77 0.46
N ALA A 37 -2.16 -12.14 -0.82
CA ALA A 37 -1.15 -11.79 -1.81
C ALA A 37 -1.09 -10.27 -2.03
N LEU A 38 -2.25 -9.64 -2.18
CA LEU A 38 -2.36 -8.19 -2.34
C LEU A 38 -1.76 -7.45 -1.14
N LEU A 39 -2.16 -7.83 0.08
CA LEU A 39 -1.70 -7.21 1.32
C LEU A 39 -0.18 -7.37 1.50
N ARG A 40 0.37 -8.52 1.10
CA ARG A 40 1.83 -8.71 1.08
C ARG A 40 2.53 -7.75 0.12
N LEU A 41 2.05 -7.65 -1.12
CA LEU A 41 2.66 -6.78 -2.13
C LEU A 41 2.58 -5.30 -1.73
N LEU A 42 1.45 -4.86 -1.17
CA LEU A 42 1.30 -3.49 -0.67
C LEU A 42 2.23 -3.21 0.52
N ALA A 43 2.37 -4.16 1.45
CA ALA A 43 3.30 -4.04 2.57
C ALA A 43 4.75 -3.95 2.08
N ASP A 44 5.14 -4.80 1.12
CA ASP A 44 6.48 -4.81 0.55
C ASP A 44 6.76 -3.51 -0.23
N LEU A 45 5.77 -2.96 -0.95
CA LEU A 45 5.89 -1.67 -1.65
C LEU A 45 6.13 -0.51 -0.67
N ALA A 46 5.35 -0.43 0.41
CA ALA A 46 5.53 0.61 1.44
C ALA A 46 6.86 0.45 2.21
N GLY A 47 7.24 -0.79 2.50
CA GLY A 47 8.51 -1.12 3.15
C GLY A 47 9.72 -0.69 2.31
N ARG A 48 9.76 -1.04 1.02
CA ARG A 48 10.85 -0.62 0.11
C ARG A 48 10.99 0.89 0.01
N PHE A 49 9.86 1.61 -0.02
CA PHE A 49 9.90 3.07 0.03
C PHE A 49 10.49 3.55 1.36
N ALA A 50 10.07 2.98 2.49
CA ALA A 50 10.61 3.38 3.78
C ALA A 50 12.12 3.11 3.89
N ASP A 51 12.57 1.93 3.47
CA ASP A 51 13.98 1.54 3.46
C ASP A 51 14.83 2.46 2.58
N ALA A 52 14.31 2.89 1.42
CA ALA A 52 15.02 3.80 0.53
C ALA A 52 15.26 5.20 1.15
N TYR A 53 14.44 5.60 2.13
CA TYR A 53 14.54 6.89 2.81
C TYR A 53 14.99 6.77 4.27
N ASP A 54 15.38 5.59 4.75
CA ASP A 54 15.95 5.43 6.09
C ASP A 54 17.31 6.13 6.17
N GLY A 55 17.43 7.07 7.12
CA GLY A 55 18.61 7.94 7.25
C GLY A 55 18.85 8.91 6.09
N GLN A 56 17.93 8.99 5.11
CA GLN A 56 18.02 9.93 3.97
C GLN A 56 17.00 11.07 4.10
N PRO A 57 17.25 12.23 3.48
CA PRO A 57 16.26 13.30 3.41
C PRO A 57 15.02 12.85 2.61
N LEU A 58 13.84 12.94 3.25
CA LEU A 58 12.55 12.73 2.59
C LEU A 58 11.78 14.06 2.54
N SER A 59 11.45 14.52 1.33
CA SER A 59 10.64 15.73 1.18
C SER A 59 9.18 15.44 1.52
N ALA A 60 8.48 16.45 2.06
CA ALA A 60 7.05 16.33 2.37
C ALA A 60 6.20 16.08 1.12
N GLU A 61 6.59 16.65 -0.03
CA GLU A 61 5.93 16.44 -1.31
C GLU A 61 6.05 14.98 -1.78
N LEU A 62 7.24 14.40 -1.70
CA LEU A 62 7.46 13.02 -2.09
C LEU A 62 6.74 12.05 -1.15
N ALA A 63 6.79 12.31 0.16
CA ALA A 63 6.06 11.51 1.15
C ALA A 63 4.53 11.59 0.94
N ALA A 64 4.02 12.74 0.51
CA ALA A 64 2.61 12.91 0.17
C ALA A 64 2.26 12.16 -1.13
N GLY A 65 3.06 12.28 -2.18
CA GLY A 65 2.86 11.58 -3.45
C GLY A 65 2.89 10.06 -3.30
N ALA A 66 3.83 9.54 -2.52
CA ALA A 66 3.90 8.12 -2.17
C ALA A 66 2.63 7.63 -1.45
N ARG A 67 2.11 8.43 -0.50
CA ARG A 67 0.84 8.13 0.19
C ARG A 67 -0.35 8.11 -0.77
N GLU A 68 -0.49 9.11 -1.63
CA GLU A 68 -1.58 9.18 -2.61
C GLU A 68 -1.54 8.00 -3.58
N ARG A 69 -0.34 7.56 -3.99
CA ARG A 69 -0.18 6.39 -4.85
C ARG A 69 -0.62 5.10 -4.16
N LEU A 70 -0.28 4.92 -2.87
CA LEU A 70 -0.80 3.80 -2.07
C LEU A 70 -2.33 3.85 -1.93
N ILE A 71 -2.91 5.03 -1.69
CA ILE A 71 -4.37 5.21 -1.62
C ILE A 71 -5.01 4.75 -2.94
N GLY A 72 -4.51 5.20 -4.09
CA GLY A 72 -5.07 4.83 -5.39
C GLY A 72 -5.03 3.32 -5.67
N LEU A 73 -3.94 2.64 -5.30
CA LEU A 73 -3.84 1.18 -5.42
C LEU A 73 -4.84 0.46 -4.49
N LEU A 74 -4.98 0.93 -3.26
CA LEU A 74 -5.86 0.33 -2.27
C LEU A 74 -7.35 0.57 -2.58
N GLU A 75 -7.72 1.75 -3.08
CA GLU A 75 -9.07 2.04 -3.57
C GLU A 75 -9.46 1.14 -4.73
N ARG A 76 -8.52 0.85 -5.64
CA ARG A 76 -8.76 -0.09 -6.74
C ARG A 76 -8.96 -1.51 -6.21
N ALA A 77 -8.14 -1.94 -5.26
CA ALA A 77 -8.32 -3.23 -4.61
C ALA A 77 -9.68 -3.38 -3.91
N VAL A 78 -10.11 -2.36 -3.16
CA VAL A 78 -11.42 -2.32 -2.49
C VAL A 78 -12.56 -2.41 -3.52
N ARG A 79 -12.48 -1.65 -4.62
CA ARG A 79 -13.48 -1.68 -5.70
C ARG A 79 -13.50 -3.03 -6.44
N GLN A 80 -12.37 -3.72 -6.52
CA GLN A 80 -12.23 -5.01 -7.21
C GLN A 80 -12.72 -6.22 -6.41
N GLY A 81 -13.36 -6.04 -5.24
CA GLY A 81 -14.02 -7.14 -4.53
C GLY A 81 -15.00 -7.94 -5.42
N ALA A 82 -15.59 -7.30 -6.44
CA ALA A 82 -16.47 -7.92 -7.44
C ALA A 82 -15.83 -8.18 -8.82
N ALA A 83 -14.54 -7.88 -8.99
CA ALA A 83 -13.81 -7.99 -10.26
C ALA A 83 -13.39 -9.44 -10.58
N GLY A 84 -13.23 -9.74 -11.86
CA GLY A 84 -12.87 -11.08 -12.35
C GLY A 84 -11.41 -11.46 -12.03
N PRO A 85 -11.04 -12.76 -12.09
CA PRO A 85 -9.69 -13.22 -11.76
C PRO A 85 -8.56 -12.52 -12.54
N SER A 86 -8.79 -12.20 -13.82
CA SER A 86 -7.81 -11.51 -14.67
C SER A 86 -7.52 -10.08 -14.22
N GLU A 87 -8.53 -9.37 -13.72
CA GLU A 87 -8.40 -8.00 -13.22
C GLU A 87 -7.63 -7.97 -11.91
N ARG A 88 -7.93 -8.93 -11.01
CA ARG A 88 -7.19 -9.12 -9.76
C ARG A 88 -5.73 -9.42 -10.02
N LEU A 89 -5.42 -10.33 -10.94
CA LEU A 89 -4.03 -10.66 -11.29
C LEU A 89 -3.30 -9.46 -11.91
N SER A 90 -3.97 -8.70 -12.77
CA SER A 90 -3.40 -7.48 -13.36
C SER A 90 -3.04 -6.45 -12.30
N LEU A 91 -3.90 -6.26 -11.29
CA LEU A 91 -3.62 -5.36 -10.17
C LEU A 91 -2.43 -5.84 -9.33
N LEU A 92 -2.34 -7.14 -9.04
CA LEU A 92 -1.19 -7.71 -8.31
C LEU A 92 0.11 -7.49 -9.07
N ASN A 93 0.13 -7.73 -10.39
CA ASN A 93 1.30 -7.51 -11.23
C ASN A 93 1.71 -6.04 -11.27
N GLU A 94 0.74 -5.13 -11.38
CA GLU A 94 1.01 -3.69 -11.34
C GLU A 94 1.69 -3.31 -10.02
N ILE A 95 1.14 -3.71 -8.87
CA ILE A 95 1.73 -3.43 -7.56
C ILE A 95 3.13 -4.04 -7.46
N GLY A 96 3.32 -5.26 -7.95
CA GLY A 96 4.61 -5.98 -7.93
C GLY A 96 5.73 -5.29 -8.71
N THR A 97 5.40 -4.40 -9.65
CA THR A 97 6.37 -3.62 -10.45
C THR A 97 6.38 -2.13 -10.11
N CYS A 98 5.55 -1.71 -9.16
CA CYS A 98 5.37 -0.30 -8.81
C CYS A 98 6.50 0.20 -7.90
N GLU A 99 6.74 1.50 -7.97
CA GLU A 99 7.58 2.27 -7.04
C GLU A 99 6.78 3.46 -6.51
N LEU A 100 7.04 3.86 -5.26
CA LEU A 100 6.39 5.01 -4.64
C LEU A 100 7.20 6.32 -4.75
N ALA A 101 8.49 6.21 -5.07
CA ALA A 101 9.38 7.35 -5.31
C ALA A 101 9.29 7.86 -6.75
#